data_AF-A0A2E1V3V4-F1
#
_entry.id   AF-A0A2E1V3V4-F1
#
_cell.length_a   1.000
_cell.length_b   1.000
_cell.length_c   1.000
_cell.angle_alpha   90.00
_cell.angle_beta   90.00
_cell.angle_gamma   90.00
#
_symmetry.space_group_name_H-M   'P 1'
#
loop_
_entity.id
_entity.type
_entity.pdbx_description
1 polymer ?
#
loop_
_entity_poly.entity_id
_entity_poly.type
_entity_poly.pdbx_seq_one_letter_code
_entity_poly.pdbx_strand_id
1 'polypeptide(L)'
;MQPDIIAIDGGSTDSGPHYLGTGTCKYSRASVKREWRLLMQARARLGVPLLIGTAGTCGTDSMVQWLLDITREIAAEEGQSLRVATLECSQSPARVAQAFDAGTITPLAGAMPVNREDITGCSNIVALAGAEQINAALQTGAEIIIAGRSTDTAVIAALPLARGCHPGGAWHGAKIGECGALATNNPATGAILIEFDTEGFTVHPTGEGVRATPLTVSAHMLYENADPFILHEPGGHLDVTAATYTAVEDDSSVRVTGSVWHPSERYTVKLEGARLAGYQTISLVLVRDRRYVEAIDQWISQLREAFVQREGSNIAGDYGLEFRLIGSNATLGALETRRQEAHEIGVLVVITAADQQAANDIAKLLNPYLLHYALTPNEPMPTFAFPFSPPEMDRGGLHEFVLNHVMTLERPMDAFALNVVEVGT
;
A
#
# COMPACT_ATOMS: atom_id res chain seq x y z
N MET A 1 1.41 -6.09 30.88
CA MET A 1 2.32 -5.65 29.80
C MET A 1 2.54 -4.15 29.94
N GLN A 2 3.79 -3.68 29.92
CA GLN A 2 4.18 -2.27 29.99
C GLN A 2 5.06 -1.95 28.76
N PRO A 3 4.47 -1.56 27.61
CA PRO A 3 5.26 -1.21 26.44
C PRO A 3 6.03 0.10 26.66
N ASP A 4 7.10 0.31 25.90
CA ASP A 4 7.85 1.57 25.89
C ASP A 4 7.39 2.55 24.80
N ILE A 5 6.68 2.04 23.78
CA ILE A 5 6.16 2.79 22.65
C ILE A 5 4.97 2.04 22.05
N ILE A 6 4.02 2.78 21.49
CA ILE A 6 2.99 2.22 20.61
C ILE A 6 3.41 2.56 19.18
N ALA A 7 3.77 1.56 18.39
CA ALA A 7 4.19 1.69 17.00
C ALA A 7 3.08 1.15 16.08
N ILE A 8 2.74 1.92 15.05
CA ILE A 8 1.70 1.56 14.08
C ILE A 8 2.29 1.69 12.69
N ASP A 9 2.24 0.61 11.94
CA ASP A 9 2.38 0.70 10.50
C ASP A 9 1.02 1.04 9.88
N GLY A 10 1.02 2.07 9.04
CA GLY A 10 -0.14 2.54 8.28
C GLY A 10 0.05 2.45 6.77
N GLY A 11 1.18 1.88 6.33
CA GLY A 11 1.63 1.84 4.95
C GLY A 11 1.06 0.68 4.15
N SER A 12 0.89 0.87 2.83
CA SER A 12 0.59 -0.24 1.92
C SER A 12 0.68 0.22 0.47
N THR A 13 1.17 -0.66 -0.40
CA THR A 13 1.07 -0.50 -1.86
C THR A 13 0.03 -1.42 -2.50
N ASP A 14 -0.58 -2.33 -1.73
CA ASP A 14 -1.49 -3.39 -2.23
C ASP A 14 -2.76 -2.83 -2.85
N SER A 15 -3.14 -1.62 -2.46
CA SER A 15 -4.31 -0.92 -3.00
C SER A 15 -4.01 -0.21 -4.32
N GLY A 16 -2.80 -0.39 -4.84
CA GLY A 16 -2.33 0.18 -6.08
C GLY A 16 -1.95 1.66 -5.97
N PRO A 17 -1.63 2.29 -7.11
CA PRO A 17 -1.00 3.61 -7.19
C PRO A 17 -1.96 4.78 -6.94
N HIS A 18 -3.27 4.54 -6.84
CA HIS A 18 -4.27 5.61 -6.78
C HIS A 18 -4.02 6.59 -5.64
N TYR A 19 -3.87 6.09 -4.41
CA TYR A 19 -3.72 6.93 -3.21
C TYR A 19 -2.42 7.73 -3.17
N LEU A 20 -1.32 7.16 -3.71
CA LEU A 20 -0.10 7.92 -3.91
C LEU A 20 -0.26 8.95 -5.02
N GLY A 21 -0.88 8.57 -6.14
CA GLY A 21 -1.13 9.47 -7.27
C GLY A 21 -1.97 10.69 -6.90
N THR A 22 -3.03 10.50 -6.13
CA THR A 22 -3.92 11.57 -5.66
C THR A 22 -3.43 12.26 -4.39
N GLY A 23 -2.50 11.65 -3.64
CA GLY A 23 -2.09 12.12 -2.33
C GLY A 23 -3.26 12.16 -1.34
N THR A 24 -4.08 11.08 -1.32
CA THR A 24 -5.27 10.96 -0.46
C THR A 24 -5.25 9.66 0.35
N CYS A 25 -6.03 9.63 1.42
CA CYS A 25 -6.12 8.47 2.31
C CYS A 25 -7.06 7.41 1.74
N LYS A 26 -6.65 6.13 1.87
CA LYS A 26 -7.50 4.97 1.57
C LYS A 26 -8.73 4.88 2.47
N TYR A 27 -8.56 5.21 3.74
CA TYR A 27 -9.56 5.00 4.76
C TYR A 27 -10.39 6.26 4.99
N SER A 28 -11.66 6.06 5.39
CA SER A 28 -12.51 7.19 5.74
C SER A 28 -11.92 7.96 6.93
N ARG A 29 -11.97 9.30 6.86
CA ARG A 29 -11.52 10.18 7.94
C ARG A 29 -12.19 9.86 9.27
N ALA A 30 -13.48 9.51 9.24
CA ALA A 30 -14.25 9.19 10.45
C ALA A 30 -13.72 7.93 11.16
N SER A 31 -13.39 6.87 10.39
CA SER A 31 -12.77 5.66 10.97
C SER A 31 -11.39 5.96 11.54
N VAL A 32 -10.53 6.66 10.79
CA VAL A 32 -9.18 7.01 11.26
C VAL A 32 -9.25 7.86 12.52
N LYS A 33 -10.09 8.91 12.56
CA LYS A 33 -10.25 9.74 13.77
C LYS A 33 -10.72 8.90 14.98
N ARG A 34 -11.65 7.96 14.78
CA ARG A 34 -12.15 7.10 15.86
C ARG A 34 -11.05 6.22 16.44
N GLU A 35 -10.29 5.53 15.59
CA GLU A 35 -9.23 4.61 16.01
C GLU A 35 -8.00 5.35 16.55
N TRP A 36 -7.61 6.45 15.91
CA TRP A 36 -6.52 7.31 16.37
C TRP A 36 -6.79 7.87 17.77
N ARG A 37 -8.05 8.23 18.08
CA ARG A 37 -8.43 8.65 19.45
C ARG A 37 -8.17 7.57 20.48
N LEU A 38 -8.53 6.30 20.19
CA LEU A 38 -8.28 5.19 21.11
C LEU A 38 -6.78 5.03 21.39
N LEU A 39 -5.96 5.19 20.37
CA LEU A 39 -4.50 5.12 20.47
C LEU A 39 -3.93 6.30 21.26
N MET A 40 -4.41 7.52 21.03
CA MET A 40 -4.02 8.70 21.82
C MET A 40 -4.40 8.55 23.30
N GLN A 41 -5.58 8.02 23.60
CA GLN A 41 -6.02 7.73 24.97
C GLN A 41 -5.16 6.63 25.62
N ALA A 42 -4.87 5.54 24.89
CA ALA A 42 -4.00 4.47 25.37
C ALA A 42 -2.59 5.00 25.66
N ARG A 43 -2.06 5.83 24.76
CA ARG A 43 -0.79 6.52 24.90
C ARG A 43 -0.74 7.36 26.17
N ALA A 44 -1.74 8.22 26.39
CA ALA A 44 -1.82 9.08 27.58
C ALA A 44 -1.91 8.26 28.88
N ARG A 45 -2.68 7.16 28.87
CA ARG A 45 -2.80 6.26 30.03
C ARG A 45 -1.48 5.54 30.36
N LEU A 46 -0.70 5.17 29.35
CA LEU A 46 0.55 4.41 29.51
C LEU A 46 1.78 5.32 29.72
N GLY A 47 1.71 6.59 29.31
CA GLY A 47 2.83 7.53 29.43
C GLY A 47 3.98 7.23 28.47
N VAL A 48 3.67 6.69 27.28
CA VAL A 48 4.65 6.30 26.26
C VAL A 48 4.50 7.15 24.99
N PRO A 49 5.43 7.15 24.03
CA PRO A 49 5.18 7.77 22.72
C PRO A 49 4.20 6.94 21.86
N LEU A 50 3.47 7.61 20.98
CA LEU A 50 2.68 7.00 19.91
C LEU A 50 3.27 7.35 18.55
N LEU A 51 3.64 6.35 17.78
CA LEU A 51 4.27 6.50 16.47
C LEU A 51 3.41 5.85 15.40
N ILE A 52 3.19 6.57 14.30
CA ILE A 52 2.70 6.00 13.04
C ILE A 52 3.75 6.19 11.94
N GLY A 53 4.14 5.09 11.30
CA GLY A 53 5.22 5.04 10.31
C GLY A 53 4.83 5.54 8.93
N THR A 54 3.54 5.46 8.58
CA THR A 54 3.01 5.98 7.33
C THR A 54 1.65 6.66 7.50
N ALA A 55 1.56 7.93 7.12
CA ALA A 55 0.31 8.69 7.16
C ALA A 55 -0.54 8.46 5.90
N GLY A 56 -1.82 8.14 6.09
CA GLY A 56 -2.79 8.04 4.99
C GLY A 56 -2.52 6.94 3.95
N THR A 57 -1.74 5.90 4.32
CA THR A 57 -1.34 4.78 3.45
C THR A 57 -0.30 5.10 2.39
N CYS A 58 -0.34 6.28 1.76
CA CYS A 58 0.63 6.67 0.73
C CYS A 58 1.80 7.52 1.25
N GLY A 59 1.64 8.17 2.40
CA GLY A 59 2.74 8.87 3.09
C GLY A 59 3.18 10.21 2.51
N THR A 60 2.40 10.81 1.62
CA THR A 60 2.67 12.18 1.13
C THR A 60 2.61 13.20 2.27
N ASP A 61 3.23 14.35 2.09
CA ASP A 61 3.26 15.39 3.13
C ASP A 61 1.84 15.96 3.36
N SER A 62 0.98 15.92 2.34
CA SER A 62 -0.45 16.21 2.49
C SER A 62 -1.15 15.26 3.47
N MET A 63 -0.76 13.98 3.51
CA MET A 63 -1.31 12.98 4.44
C MET A 63 -0.73 13.11 5.84
N VAL A 64 0.53 13.51 5.97
CA VAL A 64 1.12 13.91 7.26
C VAL A 64 0.32 15.06 7.86
N GLN A 65 0.07 16.11 7.07
CA GLN A 65 -0.71 17.27 7.53
C GLN A 65 -2.17 16.89 7.85
N TRP A 66 -2.79 16.04 7.04
CA TRP A 66 -4.15 15.54 7.27
C TRP A 66 -4.30 14.80 8.60
N LEU A 67 -3.34 13.92 8.94
CA LEU A 67 -3.36 13.20 10.22
C LEU A 67 -2.99 14.10 11.40
N LEU A 68 -2.12 15.09 11.19
CA LEU A 68 -1.87 16.14 12.19
C LEU A 68 -3.13 16.95 12.50
N ASP A 69 -3.96 17.27 11.50
CA ASP A 69 -5.23 17.97 11.72
C ASP A 69 -6.25 17.12 12.47
N ILE A 70 -6.31 15.81 12.19
CA ILE A 70 -7.09 14.85 13.00
C ILE A 70 -6.58 14.84 14.45
N THR A 71 -5.26 14.84 14.64
CA THR A 71 -4.63 14.83 15.96
C THR A 71 -4.96 16.11 16.74
N ARG A 72 -4.93 17.28 16.09
CA ARG A 72 -5.35 18.56 16.68
C ARG A 72 -6.80 18.55 17.13
N GLU A 73 -7.69 18.04 16.28
CA GLU A 73 -9.10 17.93 16.57
C GLU A 73 -9.36 17.03 17.79
N ILE A 74 -8.72 15.86 17.85
CA ILE A 74 -8.85 14.94 18.98
C ILE A 74 -8.23 15.55 20.25
N ALA A 75 -7.06 16.18 20.17
CA ALA A 75 -6.42 16.80 21.33
C ALA A 75 -7.32 17.88 21.95
N ALA A 76 -7.98 18.70 21.13
CA ALA A 76 -8.96 19.69 21.61
C ALA A 76 -10.19 19.03 22.26
N GLU A 77 -10.71 17.95 21.68
CA GLU A 77 -11.86 17.21 22.22
C GLU A 77 -11.55 16.50 23.55
N GLU A 78 -10.33 15.99 23.70
CA GLU A 78 -9.88 15.23 24.87
C GLU A 78 -9.19 16.13 25.92
N GLY A 79 -9.01 17.42 25.65
CA GLY A 79 -8.33 18.37 26.53
C GLY A 79 -6.85 18.04 26.75
N GLN A 80 -6.16 17.56 25.71
CA GLN A 80 -4.73 17.21 25.77
C GLN A 80 -3.87 18.33 25.17
N SER A 81 -2.74 18.63 25.81
CA SER A 81 -1.67 19.45 25.26
C SER A 81 -0.49 18.53 24.96
N LEU A 82 -0.08 18.49 23.69
CA LEU A 82 0.79 17.45 23.12
C LEU A 82 1.92 18.07 22.32
N ARG A 83 3.14 17.57 22.52
CA ARG A 83 4.22 17.79 21.58
C ARG A 83 4.16 16.74 20.47
N VAL A 84 3.98 17.18 19.24
CA VAL A 84 3.88 16.31 18.05
C VAL A 84 5.06 16.57 17.12
N ALA A 85 5.74 15.50 16.71
CA ALA A 85 6.73 15.55 15.64
C ALA A 85 6.10 15.04 14.33
N THR A 86 6.34 15.75 13.23
CA THR A 86 6.00 15.29 11.89
C THR A 86 7.26 15.04 11.07
N LEU A 87 7.26 13.96 10.31
CA LEU A 87 8.35 13.57 9.41
C LEU A 87 7.82 13.56 7.98
N GLU A 88 8.22 14.55 7.19
CA GLU A 88 7.85 14.73 5.79
C GLU A 88 8.87 14.04 4.88
N CYS A 89 8.37 13.43 3.80
CA CYS A 89 9.17 12.54 2.95
C CYS A 89 8.90 12.72 1.45
N SER A 90 8.04 13.65 1.05
CA SER A 90 7.72 13.85 -0.36
C SER A 90 8.94 14.44 -1.09
N GLN A 91 9.22 13.90 -2.27
CA GLN A 91 10.32 14.33 -3.11
C GLN A 91 9.79 15.13 -4.28
N SER A 92 10.46 16.24 -4.59
CA SER A 92 10.16 17.00 -5.81
C SER A 92 10.51 16.15 -7.04
N PRO A 93 9.59 15.98 -8.01
CA PRO A 93 9.89 15.31 -9.28
C PRO A 93 11.12 15.89 -10.00
N ALA A 94 11.32 17.21 -9.92
CA ALA A 94 12.48 17.86 -10.50
C ALA A 94 13.80 17.46 -9.81
N ARG A 95 13.81 17.37 -8.46
CA ARG A 95 14.98 16.92 -7.68
C ARG A 95 15.31 15.45 -7.99
N VAL A 96 14.28 14.60 -8.06
CA VAL A 96 14.45 13.18 -8.37
C VAL A 96 14.96 13.00 -9.81
N ALA A 97 14.45 13.77 -10.77
CA ALA A 97 14.94 13.75 -12.15
C ALA A 97 16.42 14.19 -12.24
N GLN A 98 16.84 15.19 -11.46
CA GLN A 98 18.26 15.58 -11.38
C GLN A 98 19.14 14.47 -10.79
N ALA A 99 18.67 13.81 -9.72
CA ALA A 99 19.36 12.67 -9.12
C ALA A 99 19.46 11.48 -10.10
N PHE A 100 18.41 11.27 -10.91
CA PHE A 100 18.42 10.28 -12.00
C PHE A 100 19.50 10.60 -13.03
N ASP A 101 19.60 11.83 -13.52
CA ASP A 101 20.64 12.23 -14.48
C ASP A 101 22.05 12.11 -13.90
N ALA A 102 22.20 12.35 -12.59
CA ALA A 102 23.46 12.23 -11.87
C ALA A 102 23.88 10.78 -11.60
N GLY A 103 23.03 9.79 -11.93
CA GLY A 103 23.31 8.38 -11.72
C GLY A 103 23.23 7.92 -10.27
N THR A 104 22.54 8.67 -9.40
CA THR A 104 22.36 8.32 -7.97
C THR A 104 21.07 7.58 -7.67
N ILE A 105 20.23 7.36 -8.69
CA ILE A 105 19.04 6.51 -8.66
C ILE A 105 19.32 5.21 -9.40
N THR A 106 19.04 4.08 -8.75
CA THR A 106 19.26 2.75 -9.32
C THR A 106 17.99 1.90 -9.24
N PRO A 107 17.68 1.08 -10.26
CA PRO A 107 16.48 0.24 -10.27
C PRO A 107 16.59 -0.90 -9.26
N LEU A 108 15.48 -1.20 -8.58
CA LEU A 108 15.34 -2.45 -7.83
C LEU A 108 14.94 -3.60 -8.77
N ALA A 109 15.01 -4.83 -8.27
CA ALA A 109 14.50 -5.99 -8.98
C ALA A 109 13.03 -5.78 -9.38
N GLY A 110 12.70 -6.05 -10.65
CA GLY A 110 11.35 -5.86 -11.20
C GLY A 110 10.98 -4.41 -11.51
N ALA A 111 11.89 -3.45 -11.37
CA ALA A 111 11.64 -2.08 -11.80
C ALA A 111 11.49 -1.99 -13.34
N MET A 112 10.44 -1.29 -13.78
CA MET A 112 10.27 -0.97 -15.19
C MET A 112 11.29 0.11 -15.62
N PRO A 113 11.75 0.12 -16.88
CA PRO A 113 12.55 1.22 -17.39
C PRO A 113 11.83 2.55 -17.26
N VAL A 114 12.53 3.56 -16.74
CA VAL A 114 12.02 4.94 -16.63
C VAL A 114 12.97 5.90 -17.32
N ASN A 115 12.41 6.99 -17.82
CA ASN A 115 13.19 8.12 -18.31
C ASN A 115 12.91 9.38 -17.46
N ARG A 116 13.61 10.47 -17.77
CA ARG A 116 13.45 11.76 -17.08
C ARG A 116 12.02 12.28 -17.12
N GLU A 117 11.36 12.19 -18.27
CA GLU A 117 9.99 12.67 -18.48
C GLU A 117 9.00 11.92 -17.59
N ASP A 118 9.15 10.59 -17.49
CA ASP A 118 8.34 9.76 -16.59
C ASP A 118 8.42 10.23 -15.14
N ILE A 119 9.65 10.50 -14.67
CA ILE A 119 9.90 10.98 -13.30
C ILE A 119 9.29 12.36 -13.09
N THR A 120 9.49 13.29 -14.04
CA THR A 120 8.92 14.63 -13.94
C THR A 120 7.40 14.65 -14.03
N GLY A 121 6.80 13.63 -14.66
CA GLY A 121 5.36 13.45 -14.77
C GLY A 121 4.70 12.83 -13.53
N CYS A 122 5.49 12.40 -12.54
CA CYS A 122 4.95 11.92 -11.27
C CYS A 122 4.12 13.01 -10.57
N SER A 123 2.90 12.65 -10.18
CA SER A 123 2.03 13.49 -9.36
C SER A 123 2.58 13.59 -7.94
N ASN A 124 3.05 12.47 -7.38
CA ASN A 124 3.74 12.41 -6.10
C ASN A 124 4.88 11.40 -6.14
N ILE A 125 5.94 11.69 -5.38
CA ILE A 125 7.05 10.77 -5.10
C ILE A 125 7.31 10.82 -3.60
N VAL A 126 7.46 9.67 -2.96
CA VAL A 126 7.84 9.54 -1.55
C VAL A 126 9.14 8.74 -1.42
N ALA A 127 9.97 9.12 -0.45
CA ALA A 127 11.14 8.34 -0.06
C ALA A 127 10.80 7.52 1.20
N LEU A 128 11.09 6.22 1.17
CA LEU A 128 10.89 5.33 2.31
C LEU A 128 12.09 5.46 3.24
N ALA A 129 11.83 6.04 4.39
CA ALA A 129 12.86 6.29 5.39
C ALA A 129 13.13 5.08 6.28
N GLY A 130 14.36 5.03 6.79
CA GLY A 130 14.79 4.10 7.83
C GLY A 130 14.53 4.60 9.25
N ALA A 131 15.15 3.92 10.22
CA ALA A 131 14.96 4.17 11.65
C ALA A 131 15.47 5.55 12.12
N GLU A 132 16.41 6.16 11.38
CA GLU A 132 17.12 7.37 11.79
C GLU A 132 16.21 8.58 11.96
N GLN A 133 15.21 8.75 11.10
CA GLN A 133 14.28 9.87 11.20
C GLN A 133 13.37 9.75 12.44
N ILE A 134 12.97 8.52 12.78
CA ILE A 134 12.13 8.24 13.96
C ILE A 134 12.97 8.47 15.22
N ASN A 135 14.25 8.06 15.21
CA ASN A 135 15.18 8.35 16.29
C ASN A 135 15.38 9.86 16.49
N ALA A 136 15.52 10.62 15.40
CA ALA A 136 15.57 12.08 15.48
C ALA A 136 14.28 12.68 16.05
N ALA A 137 13.11 12.18 15.66
CA ALA A 137 11.83 12.61 16.20
C ALA A 137 11.67 12.27 17.69
N LEU A 138 12.06 11.07 18.12
CA LEU A 138 12.04 10.64 19.52
C LEU A 138 12.90 11.54 20.41
N GLN A 139 14.06 11.99 19.91
CA GLN A 139 14.97 12.89 20.63
C GLN A 139 14.37 14.28 20.91
N THR A 140 13.31 14.68 20.20
CA THR A 140 12.61 15.96 20.45
C THR A 140 11.72 15.93 21.70
N GLY A 141 11.53 14.74 22.28
CA GLY A 141 10.55 14.51 23.35
C GLY A 141 9.11 14.57 22.86
N ALA A 142 8.87 14.38 21.56
CA ALA A 142 7.53 14.30 21.01
C ALA A 142 6.80 13.08 21.57
N GLU A 143 5.55 13.31 21.96
CA GLU A 143 4.69 12.28 22.51
C GLU A 143 3.86 11.59 21.43
N ILE A 144 3.68 12.24 20.28
CA ILE A 144 3.20 11.64 19.04
C ILE A 144 4.19 11.92 17.92
N ILE A 145 4.48 10.90 17.11
CA ILE A 145 5.28 11.01 15.89
C ILE A 145 4.40 10.57 14.72
N ILE A 146 4.25 11.45 13.73
CA ILE A 146 3.52 11.19 12.49
C ILE A 146 4.52 11.20 11.33
N ALA A 147 4.85 10.02 10.80
CA ALA A 147 5.72 9.92 9.64
C ALA A 147 4.95 9.84 8.32
N GLY A 148 5.57 10.37 7.27
CA GLY A 148 5.11 10.29 5.88
C GLY A 148 5.16 8.86 5.39
N ARG A 149 6.31 8.39 4.92
CA ARG A 149 6.52 7.01 4.48
C ARG A 149 7.83 6.48 5.09
N SER A 150 7.72 5.41 5.86
CA SER A 150 8.86 4.66 6.40
C SER A 150 8.78 3.22 5.91
N THR A 151 9.89 2.48 5.98
CA THR A 151 9.76 1.02 5.92
C THR A 151 9.08 0.51 7.18
N ASP A 152 8.30 -0.55 7.03
CA ASP A 152 7.40 -1.02 8.09
C ASP A 152 8.20 -1.49 9.32
N THR A 153 9.37 -2.09 9.07
CA THR A 153 10.31 -2.49 10.13
C THR A 153 10.98 -1.29 10.82
N ALA A 154 11.29 -0.20 10.11
CA ALA A 154 11.91 0.98 10.72
C ALA A 154 11.04 1.58 11.83
N VAL A 155 9.71 1.47 11.71
CA VAL A 155 8.74 1.93 12.69
C VAL A 155 8.95 1.29 14.06
N ILE A 156 9.21 -0.03 14.08
CA ILE A 156 9.35 -0.80 15.31
C ILE A 156 10.82 -0.85 15.76
N ALA A 157 11.77 -0.93 14.82
CA ALA A 157 13.20 -1.07 15.11
C ALA A 157 13.83 0.20 15.70
N ALA A 158 13.26 1.39 15.44
CA ALA A 158 13.85 2.67 15.82
C ALA A 158 14.18 2.77 17.32
N LEU A 159 13.20 2.61 18.20
CA LEU A 159 13.42 2.76 19.64
C LEU A 159 14.40 1.72 20.23
N PRO A 160 14.27 0.41 19.93
CA PRO A 160 15.27 -0.58 20.35
C PRO A 160 16.70 -0.23 19.90
N LEU A 161 16.88 0.20 18.65
CA LEU A 161 18.19 0.61 18.14
C LEU A 161 18.72 1.83 18.89
N ALA A 162 17.89 2.84 19.14
CA ALA A 162 18.26 4.03 19.90
C ALA A 162 18.67 3.71 21.36
N ARG A 163 18.12 2.63 21.93
CA ARG A 163 18.42 2.16 23.29
C ARG A 163 19.57 1.14 23.36
N GLY A 164 20.19 0.79 22.23
CA GLY A 164 21.33 -0.12 22.18
C GLY A 164 20.97 -1.61 22.29
N CYS A 165 19.74 -1.99 21.95
CA CYS A 165 19.38 -3.41 21.77
C CYS A 165 20.14 -4.03 20.59
N HIS A 166 20.13 -5.37 20.51
CA HIS A 166 20.81 -6.11 19.45
C HIS A 166 20.30 -5.69 18.05
N PRO A 167 21.14 -5.14 17.16
CA PRO A 167 20.65 -4.60 15.88
C PRO A 167 19.93 -5.61 15.00
N GLY A 168 20.48 -6.83 14.85
CA GLY A 168 19.82 -7.90 14.11
C GLY A 168 18.53 -8.38 14.79
N GLY A 169 18.45 -8.29 16.12
CA GLY A 169 17.24 -8.61 16.89
C GLY A 169 16.16 -7.54 16.72
N ALA A 170 16.56 -6.26 16.72
CA ALA A 170 15.67 -5.12 16.51
C ALA A 170 14.99 -5.17 15.14
N TRP A 171 15.76 -5.33 14.05
CA TRP A 171 15.21 -5.42 12.70
C TRP A 171 14.39 -6.69 12.48
N HIS A 172 14.82 -7.85 13.01
CA HIS A 172 14.05 -9.08 12.87
C HIS A 172 12.73 -9.02 13.66
N GLY A 173 12.77 -8.62 14.93
CA GLY A 173 11.55 -8.46 15.71
C GLY A 173 10.61 -7.44 15.08
N ALA A 174 11.14 -6.35 14.53
CA ALA A 174 10.35 -5.39 13.78
C ALA A 174 9.67 -6.01 12.55
N LYS A 175 10.38 -6.80 11.74
CA LYS A 175 9.78 -7.56 10.63
C LYS A 175 8.66 -8.48 11.11
N ILE A 176 8.83 -9.16 12.24
CA ILE A 176 7.78 -10.01 12.81
C ILE A 176 6.55 -9.21 13.25
N GLY A 177 6.73 -7.97 13.71
CA GLY A 177 5.66 -7.16 14.29
C GLY A 177 4.99 -6.16 13.38
N GLU A 178 5.51 -5.92 12.18
CA GLU A 178 4.98 -4.90 11.27
C GLU A 178 3.50 -5.13 10.94
N CYS A 179 3.09 -6.40 10.79
CA CYS A 179 1.69 -6.79 10.55
C CYS A 179 0.92 -7.17 11.83
N GLY A 180 1.38 -6.75 13.02
CA GLY A 180 0.70 -7.01 14.28
C GLY A 180 0.56 -8.51 14.58
N ALA A 181 -0.67 -8.98 14.82
CA ALA A 181 -0.93 -10.37 15.24
C ALA A 181 -0.79 -11.44 14.14
N LEU A 182 -0.40 -11.10 12.90
CA LEU A 182 -0.21 -12.08 11.83
C LEU A 182 0.81 -13.19 12.18
N ALA A 183 1.81 -12.90 13.02
CA ALA A 183 2.81 -13.88 13.48
C ALA A 183 2.33 -14.83 14.60
N THR A 184 1.01 -14.89 14.85
CA THR A 184 0.40 -15.72 15.90
C THR A 184 -0.56 -16.77 15.31
N ASN A 185 -1.07 -17.67 16.14
CA ASN A 185 -2.10 -18.63 15.74
C ASN A 185 -3.51 -18.01 15.58
N ASN A 186 -3.71 -16.73 15.94
CA ASN A 186 -4.98 -16.04 15.75
C ASN A 186 -4.75 -14.56 15.40
N PRO A 187 -4.58 -14.24 14.10
CA PRO A 187 -4.31 -12.88 13.66
C PRO A 187 -5.42 -11.86 13.96
N ALA A 188 -6.65 -12.31 14.24
CA ALA A 188 -7.78 -11.43 14.48
C ALA A 188 -7.67 -10.63 15.79
N THR A 189 -6.70 -10.94 16.67
CA THR A 189 -6.49 -10.19 17.91
C THR A 189 -5.77 -8.85 17.73
N GLY A 190 -5.31 -8.57 16.52
CA GLY A 190 -4.85 -7.25 16.08
C GLY A 190 -3.41 -6.90 16.51
N ALA A 191 -3.10 -6.92 17.80
CA ALA A 191 -1.83 -6.43 18.33
C ALA A 191 -0.93 -7.53 18.90
N ILE A 192 0.38 -7.28 18.87
CA ILE A 192 1.40 -8.06 19.58
C ILE A 192 2.29 -7.12 20.40
N LEU A 193 2.95 -7.67 21.42
CA LEU A 193 4.04 -7.00 22.11
C LEU A 193 5.35 -7.68 21.70
N ILE A 194 6.37 -6.89 21.38
CA ILE A 194 7.71 -7.40 21.15
C ILE A 194 8.64 -6.75 22.17
N GLU A 195 9.38 -7.60 22.86
CA GLU A 195 10.38 -7.20 23.84
C GLU A 195 11.77 -7.40 23.21
N PHE A 196 12.63 -6.39 23.32
CA PHE A 196 13.97 -6.39 22.72
C PHE A 196 15.04 -6.25 23.79
N ASP A 197 16.16 -6.94 23.61
CA ASP A 197 17.30 -6.87 24.52
C ASP A 197 18.64 -6.94 23.77
N THR A 198 19.73 -7.18 24.49
CA THR A 198 21.10 -7.20 23.94
C THR A 198 21.43 -8.44 23.12
N GLU A 199 20.58 -9.47 23.11
CA GLU A 199 20.81 -10.72 22.37
C GLU A 199 19.79 -10.95 21.25
N GLY A 200 18.57 -10.41 21.36
CA GLY A 200 17.50 -10.67 20.41
C GLY A 200 16.17 -10.03 20.79
N PHE A 201 15.09 -10.80 20.61
CA PHE A 201 13.74 -10.35 20.94
C PHE A 201 12.82 -11.50 21.37
N THR A 202 11.73 -11.16 22.05
CA THR A 202 10.67 -12.10 22.44
C THR A 202 9.32 -11.58 21.93
N VAL A 203 8.56 -12.46 21.28
CA VAL A 203 7.21 -12.17 20.76
C VAL A 203 6.18 -12.63 21.78
N HIS A 204 5.36 -11.68 22.23
CA HIS A 204 4.30 -11.88 23.22
C HIS A 204 2.94 -11.59 22.57
N PRO A 205 2.09 -12.61 22.34
CA PRO A 205 0.71 -12.40 21.91
C PRO A 205 -0.10 -11.64 22.97
N THR A 206 -1.03 -10.79 22.55
CA THR A 206 -1.85 -10.01 23.49
C THR A 206 -3.28 -10.53 23.69
N GLY A 207 -3.72 -11.46 22.84
CA GLY A 207 -5.06 -12.05 22.89
C GLY A 207 -5.18 -13.19 23.90
N GLU A 208 -6.34 -13.31 24.55
CA GLU A 208 -6.62 -14.42 25.47
C GLU A 208 -6.58 -15.77 24.74
N GLY A 209 -5.75 -16.70 25.22
CA GLY A 209 -5.56 -18.02 24.62
C GLY A 209 -4.79 -18.03 23.29
N VAL A 210 -4.29 -16.88 22.83
CA VAL A 210 -3.48 -16.76 21.62
C VAL A 210 -2.03 -17.12 21.90
N ARG A 211 -1.38 -17.77 20.93
CA ARG A 211 -0.01 -18.26 21.05
C ARG A 211 0.82 -17.82 19.84
N ALA A 212 2.06 -17.44 20.10
CA ALA A 212 3.12 -17.43 19.11
C ALA A 212 3.85 -18.77 19.20
N THR A 213 4.13 -19.39 18.06
CA THR A 213 4.91 -20.63 17.99
C THR A 213 6.14 -20.40 17.11
N PRO A 214 7.21 -21.20 17.25
CA PRO A 214 8.37 -21.10 16.38
C PRO A 214 7.98 -21.09 14.89
N LEU A 215 6.97 -21.87 14.51
CA LEU A 215 6.44 -21.90 13.14
C LEU A 215 5.76 -20.58 12.74
N THR A 216 4.83 -20.06 13.55
CA THR A 216 4.10 -18.83 13.19
C THR A 216 5.03 -17.62 13.11
N VAL A 217 6.03 -17.56 13.99
CA VAL A 217 7.03 -16.48 13.99
C VAL A 217 8.01 -16.62 12.83
N SER A 218 8.62 -17.79 12.62
CA SER A 218 9.57 -17.97 11.51
C SER A 218 8.92 -17.85 10.13
N ALA A 219 7.67 -18.31 9.97
CA ALA A 219 6.94 -18.19 8.71
C ALA A 219 6.70 -16.75 8.28
N HIS A 220 6.75 -15.78 9.20
CA HIS A 220 6.54 -14.38 8.85
C HIS A 220 7.68 -13.78 8.02
N MET A 221 8.87 -14.41 7.99
CA MET A 221 9.92 -14.03 7.06
C MET A 221 9.62 -14.37 5.60
N LEU A 222 8.67 -15.28 5.35
CA LEU A 222 8.16 -15.57 3.99
C LEU A 222 7.09 -14.56 3.56
N TYR A 223 6.52 -13.81 4.50
CA TYR A 223 5.41 -12.90 4.23
C TYR A 223 5.91 -11.61 3.58
N GLU A 224 5.39 -11.33 2.38
CA GLU A 224 5.70 -10.12 1.60
C GLU A 224 7.20 -9.90 1.36
N ASN A 225 7.97 -10.99 1.35
CA ASN A 225 9.41 -10.93 1.15
C ASN A 225 9.85 -11.87 0.02
N ALA A 226 10.76 -11.40 -0.82
CA ALA A 226 11.27 -12.16 -1.96
C ALA A 226 12.27 -13.25 -1.54
N ASP A 227 13.02 -13.01 -0.46
CA ASP A 227 14.00 -13.93 0.11
C ASP A 227 13.64 -14.20 1.58
N PRO A 228 13.35 -15.44 2.01
CA PRO A 228 12.97 -15.72 3.39
C PRO A 228 14.10 -15.54 4.41
N PHE A 229 15.34 -15.32 3.99
CA PHE A 229 16.49 -15.16 4.89
C PHE A 229 17.04 -13.73 4.93
N ILE A 230 16.89 -12.98 3.84
CA ILE A 230 17.44 -11.63 3.71
C ILE A 230 16.32 -10.60 3.59
N LEU A 231 16.41 -9.53 4.38
CA LEU A 231 15.53 -8.36 4.27
C LEU A 231 16.37 -7.10 4.11
N HIS A 232 16.16 -6.38 3.00
CA HIS A 232 16.85 -5.13 2.73
C HIS A 232 16.10 -3.94 3.32
N GLU A 233 16.84 -3.07 4.00
CA GLU A 233 16.31 -1.90 4.69
C GLU A 233 17.24 -0.70 4.46
N PRO A 234 16.75 0.55 4.63
CA PRO A 234 17.62 1.71 4.55
C PRO A 234 18.81 1.58 5.50
N GLY A 235 20.01 1.65 4.94
CA GLY A 235 21.27 1.55 5.69
C GLY A 235 21.84 0.14 5.87
N GLY A 236 21.20 -0.92 5.34
CA GLY A 236 21.74 -2.28 5.46
C GLY A 236 20.83 -3.40 5.01
N HIS A 237 21.08 -4.59 5.52
CA HIS A 237 20.17 -5.71 5.43
C HIS A 237 20.24 -6.59 6.67
N LEU A 238 19.11 -7.22 6.98
CA LEU A 238 18.96 -8.24 7.99
C LEU A 238 19.24 -9.61 7.36
N ASP A 239 20.02 -10.44 8.04
CA ASP A 239 20.22 -11.87 7.75
C ASP A 239 19.72 -12.72 8.93
N VAL A 240 18.74 -13.59 8.66
CA VAL A 240 18.15 -14.50 9.65
C VAL A 240 18.57 -15.96 9.48
N THR A 241 19.57 -16.25 8.64
CA THR A 241 20.03 -17.64 8.37
C THR A 241 20.46 -18.38 9.63
N ALA A 242 21.05 -17.68 10.59
CA ALA A 242 21.49 -18.22 11.87
C ALA A 242 20.45 -18.03 13.00
N ALA A 243 19.24 -17.57 12.68
CA ALA A 243 18.22 -17.30 13.69
C ALA A 243 17.68 -18.60 14.31
N THR A 244 17.53 -18.59 15.63
CA THR A 244 16.92 -19.69 16.39
C THR A 244 15.63 -19.22 17.04
N TYR A 245 14.57 -20.03 16.94
CA TYR A 245 13.24 -19.74 17.46
C TYR A 245 12.89 -20.74 18.56
N THR A 246 12.80 -20.27 19.80
CA THR A 246 12.57 -21.12 20.98
C THR A 246 11.26 -20.73 21.63
N ALA A 247 10.35 -21.70 21.81
CA ALA A 247 9.13 -21.48 22.56
C ALA A 247 9.45 -21.24 24.04
N VAL A 248 8.80 -20.26 24.64
CA VAL A 248 8.96 -19.86 26.05
C VAL A 248 7.58 -19.61 26.66
N GLU A 249 7.53 -19.47 27.99
CA GLU A 249 6.28 -19.16 28.73
C GLU A 249 5.16 -20.16 28.41
N ASP A 250 5.37 -21.44 28.73
CA ASP A 250 4.43 -22.54 28.48
C ASP A 250 3.92 -22.60 27.02
N ASP A 251 4.83 -22.41 26.06
CA ASP A 251 4.57 -22.41 24.61
C ASP A 251 3.57 -21.33 24.14
N SER A 252 3.50 -20.20 24.85
CA SER A 252 2.65 -19.06 24.46
C SER A 252 3.42 -17.96 23.74
N SER A 253 4.71 -17.83 24.02
CA SER A 253 5.61 -16.79 23.49
C SER A 253 6.82 -17.42 22.79
N VAL A 254 7.53 -16.65 21.97
CA VAL A 254 8.72 -17.15 21.25
C VAL A 254 9.89 -16.21 21.44
N ARG A 255 11.01 -16.77 21.92
CA ARG A 255 12.32 -16.12 21.97
C ARG A 255 13.06 -16.35 20.66
N VAL A 256 13.65 -15.28 20.12
CA VAL A 256 14.43 -15.32 18.89
C VAL A 256 15.79 -14.67 19.09
N THR A 257 16.86 -15.34 18.67
CA THR A 257 18.25 -14.89 18.73
C THR A 257 19.01 -15.33 17.48
N GLY A 258 20.22 -14.81 17.24
CA GLY A 258 21.11 -15.25 16.15
C GLY A 258 20.98 -14.51 14.82
N SER A 259 20.05 -13.56 14.73
CA SER A 259 19.89 -12.70 13.55
C SER A 259 20.96 -11.62 13.48
N VAL A 260 21.47 -11.32 12.29
CA VAL A 260 22.61 -10.40 12.10
C VAL A 260 22.18 -9.22 11.23
N TRP A 261 22.59 -8.02 11.64
CA TRP A 261 22.45 -6.82 10.81
C TRP A 261 23.77 -6.53 10.09
N HIS A 262 23.69 -6.32 8.79
CA HIS A 262 24.82 -5.99 7.93
C HIS A 262 24.66 -4.56 7.41
N PRO A 263 25.39 -3.58 7.98
CA PRO A 263 25.36 -2.21 7.48
C PRO A 263 25.85 -2.12 6.03
N SER A 264 25.18 -1.30 5.24
CA SER A 264 25.59 -0.98 3.87
C SER A 264 26.65 0.12 3.87
N GLU A 265 27.60 0.07 2.92
CA GLU A 265 28.58 1.15 2.73
C GLU A 265 27.93 2.47 2.28
N ARG A 266 26.81 2.37 1.56
CA ARG A 266 26.01 3.51 1.09
C ARG A 266 24.64 3.47 1.71
N TYR A 267 24.14 4.64 2.10
CA TYR A 267 22.78 4.78 2.57
C TYR A 267 21.85 5.03 1.37
N THR A 268 20.84 4.20 1.22
CA THR A 268 19.87 4.30 0.13
C THR A 268 18.45 4.22 0.67
N VAL A 269 17.54 4.95 0.05
CA VAL A 269 16.10 4.92 0.37
C VAL A 269 15.32 4.52 -0.87
N LYS A 270 14.28 3.70 -0.70
CA LYS A 270 13.38 3.35 -1.81
C LYS A 270 12.55 4.58 -2.19
N LEU A 271 12.39 4.81 -3.48
CA LEU A 271 11.48 5.79 -4.05
C LEU A 271 10.24 5.08 -4.58
N GLU A 272 9.07 5.52 -4.13
CA GLU A 272 7.77 5.16 -4.69
C GLU A 272 7.19 6.40 -5.36
N GLY A 273 6.78 6.27 -6.62
CA GLY A 273 6.26 7.38 -7.41
C GLY A 273 5.04 6.94 -8.19
N ALA A 274 4.05 7.82 -8.33
CA ALA A 274 2.85 7.56 -9.11
C ALA A 274 2.54 8.74 -10.03
N ARG A 275 1.98 8.45 -11.21
CA ARG A 275 1.52 9.45 -12.18
C ARG A 275 0.10 9.15 -12.65
N LEU A 276 -0.60 10.19 -13.09
CA LEU A 276 -1.85 10.06 -13.82
C LEU A 276 -1.56 9.45 -15.20
N ALA A 277 -2.23 8.34 -15.52
CA ALA A 277 -2.09 7.57 -16.74
C ALA A 277 -3.37 7.59 -17.61
N GLY A 278 -4.29 8.53 -17.34
CA GLY A 278 -5.55 8.72 -18.05
C GLY A 278 -6.75 8.65 -17.12
N TYR A 279 -7.93 8.47 -17.70
CA TYR A 279 -9.21 8.41 -16.99
C TYR A 279 -9.99 7.19 -17.42
N GLN A 280 -10.75 6.64 -16.48
CA GLN A 280 -11.53 5.43 -16.72
C GLN A 280 -13.02 5.61 -16.46
N THR A 281 -13.80 4.96 -17.31
CA THR A 281 -15.24 4.76 -17.16
C THR A 281 -15.50 3.28 -17.26
N ILE A 282 -16.34 2.76 -16.37
CA ILE A 282 -16.71 1.35 -16.38
C ILE A 282 -18.19 1.17 -16.70
N SER A 283 -18.53 0.08 -17.35
CA SER A 283 -19.92 -0.38 -17.56
C SER A 283 -19.99 -1.87 -17.27
N LEU A 284 -21.11 -2.34 -16.72
CA LEU A 284 -21.32 -3.77 -16.42
C LEU A 284 -22.59 -4.24 -17.11
N VAL A 285 -22.48 -5.23 -18.00
CA VAL A 285 -23.65 -5.89 -18.61
C VAL A 285 -23.72 -7.35 -18.18
N LEU A 286 -24.92 -7.81 -17.86
CA LEU A 286 -25.20 -9.20 -17.48
C LEU A 286 -25.75 -9.98 -18.67
N VAL A 287 -25.09 -11.10 -18.97
CA VAL A 287 -25.40 -12.00 -20.08
C VAL A 287 -25.82 -13.35 -19.51
N ARG A 288 -27.08 -13.73 -19.71
CA ARG A 288 -27.66 -14.96 -19.15
C ARG A 288 -28.11 -15.98 -20.21
N ASP A 289 -28.40 -15.53 -21.43
CA ASP A 289 -28.83 -16.45 -22.49
C ASP A 289 -27.72 -17.48 -22.73
N ARG A 290 -28.08 -18.77 -22.63
CA ARG A 290 -27.13 -19.88 -22.68
C ARG A 290 -26.24 -19.85 -23.93
N ARG A 291 -26.81 -19.49 -25.10
CA ARG A 291 -26.05 -19.46 -26.36
C ARG A 291 -24.97 -18.37 -26.31
N TYR A 292 -25.28 -17.23 -25.70
CA TYR A 292 -24.33 -16.13 -25.53
C TYR A 292 -23.30 -16.39 -24.46
N VAL A 293 -23.67 -17.06 -23.36
CA VAL A 293 -22.74 -17.47 -22.32
C VAL A 293 -21.72 -18.50 -22.87
N GLU A 294 -22.18 -19.48 -23.65
CA GLU A 294 -21.32 -20.46 -24.32
C GLU A 294 -20.39 -19.82 -25.35
N ALA A 295 -20.89 -18.81 -26.08
CA ALA A 295 -20.16 -18.10 -27.13
C ALA A 295 -19.61 -16.73 -26.69
N ILE A 296 -19.39 -16.51 -25.38
CA ILE A 296 -19.12 -15.16 -24.85
C ILE A 296 -17.87 -14.52 -25.45
N ASP A 297 -16.80 -15.31 -25.64
CA ASP A 297 -15.53 -14.85 -26.21
C ASP A 297 -15.73 -14.38 -27.66
N GLN A 298 -16.52 -15.15 -28.43
CA GLN A 298 -16.88 -14.81 -29.80
C GLN A 298 -17.71 -13.54 -29.84
N TRP A 299 -18.74 -13.44 -28.99
CA TRP A 299 -19.62 -12.27 -28.92
C TRP A 299 -18.84 -11.00 -28.62
N ILE A 300 -17.94 -11.02 -27.63
CA ILE A 300 -17.10 -9.87 -27.26
C ILE A 300 -16.12 -9.49 -28.36
N SER A 301 -15.46 -10.46 -29.01
CA SER A 301 -14.55 -10.18 -30.12
C SER A 301 -15.27 -9.47 -31.26
N GLN A 302 -16.42 -10.01 -31.68
CA GLN A 302 -17.23 -9.45 -32.75
C GLN A 302 -17.80 -8.06 -32.39
N LEU A 303 -18.27 -7.89 -31.14
CA LEU A 303 -18.76 -6.61 -30.64
C LEU A 303 -17.65 -5.56 -30.69
N ARG A 304 -16.45 -5.89 -30.21
CA ARG A 304 -15.28 -5.00 -30.23
C ARG A 304 -14.90 -4.62 -31.65
N GLU A 305 -14.83 -5.59 -32.56
CA GLU A 305 -14.52 -5.34 -33.98
C GLU A 305 -15.55 -4.41 -34.62
N ALA A 306 -16.85 -4.67 -34.41
CA ALA A 306 -17.92 -3.85 -34.94
C ALA A 306 -17.91 -2.43 -34.39
N PHE A 307 -17.64 -2.26 -33.08
CA PHE A 307 -17.51 -0.95 -32.45
C PHE A 307 -16.35 -0.16 -33.05
N VAL A 308 -15.15 -0.77 -33.15
CA VAL A 308 -13.98 -0.11 -33.73
C VAL A 308 -14.22 0.27 -35.20
N GLN A 309 -14.84 -0.60 -35.99
CA GLN A 309 -15.12 -0.31 -37.40
C GLN A 309 -16.12 0.82 -37.61
N ARG A 310 -17.13 0.97 -36.74
CA ARG A 310 -18.21 1.95 -36.90
C ARG A 310 -17.93 3.28 -36.22
N GLU A 311 -17.36 3.22 -35.01
CA GLU A 311 -17.19 4.39 -34.14
C GLU A 311 -15.73 4.83 -34.02
N GLY A 312 -14.76 3.97 -34.33
CA GLY A 312 -13.34 4.24 -34.07
C GLY A 312 -12.83 5.53 -34.74
N SER A 313 -13.30 5.84 -35.96
CA SER A 313 -12.96 7.10 -36.65
C SER A 313 -13.68 8.34 -36.11
N ASN A 314 -14.75 8.16 -35.33
CA ASN A 314 -15.52 9.24 -34.72
C ASN A 314 -14.98 9.63 -33.35
N ILE A 315 -14.12 8.80 -32.76
CA ILE A 315 -13.49 9.03 -31.46
C ILE A 315 -12.17 9.78 -31.68
N ALA A 316 -12.03 10.94 -31.03
CA ALA A 316 -10.80 11.70 -31.07
C ALA A 316 -9.77 11.15 -30.06
N GLY A 317 -8.53 10.97 -30.52
CA GLY A 317 -7.43 10.50 -29.68
C GLY A 317 -7.42 9.00 -29.43
N ASP A 318 -6.42 8.54 -28.68
CA ASP A 318 -6.25 7.13 -28.34
C ASP A 318 -7.19 6.72 -27.19
N TYR A 319 -7.68 5.49 -27.26
CA TYR A 319 -8.51 4.91 -26.20
C TYR A 319 -8.24 3.41 -26.03
N GLY A 320 -8.47 2.93 -24.81
CA GLY A 320 -8.41 1.52 -24.45
C GLY A 320 -9.81 0.96 -24.18
N LEU A 321 -10.08 -0.24 -24.68
CA LEU A 321 -11.26 -1.03 -24.33
C LEU A 321 -10.81 -2.39 -23.78
N GLU A 322 -11.16 -2.65 -22.53
CA GLU A 322 -10.94 -3.92 -21.86
C GLU A 322 -12.29 -4.53 -21.48
N PHE A 323 -12.45 -5.84 -21.70
CA PHE A 323 -13.64 -6.60 -21.33
C PHE A 323 -13.22 -7.70 -20.35
N ARG A 324 -13.70 -7.64 -19.12
CA ARG A 324 -13.46 -8.65 -18.08
C ARG A 324 -14.70 -9.51 -17.87
N LEU A 325 -14.53 -10.83 -18.00
CA LEU A 325 -15.63 -11.79 -17.93
C LEU A 325 -15.75 -12.38 -16.51
N ILE A 326 -16.57 -11.74 -15.67
CA ILE A 326 -16.88 -12.17 -14.31
C ILE A 326 -17.75 -13.42 -14.38
N GLY A 327 -17.35 -14.48 -13.66
CA GLY A 327 -17.94 -15.81 -13.78
C GLY A 327 -17.25 -16.70 -14.82
N SER A 328 -16.24 -16.18 -15.53
CA SER A 328 -15.39 -16.95 -16.45
C SER A 328 -13.92 -16.86 -16.06
N ASN A 329 -13.25 -15.75 -16.39
CA ASN A 329 -11.80 -15.62 -16.21
C ASN A 329 -11.34 -14.21 -15.78
N ALA A 330 -12.23 -13.36 -15.23
CA ALA A 330 -11.89 -11.98 -14.89
C ALA A 330 -10.67 -11.79 -13.95
N THR A 331 -10.36 -12.78 -13.10
CA THR A 331 -9.22 -12.70 -12.16
C THR A 331 -7.90 -13.13 -12.80
N LEU A 332 -7.87 -14.31 -13.43
CA LEU A 332 -6.64 -14.92 -13.96
C LEU A 332 -6.43 -14.66 -15.46
N GLY A 333 -7.43 -14.13 -16.16
CA GLY A 333 -7.39 -13.88 -17.60
C GLY A 333 -6.99 -15.12 -18.39
N ALA A 334 -5.92 -15.01 -19.18
CA ALA A 334 -5.38 -16.12 -19.97
C ALA A 334 -4.72 -17.23 -19.13
N LEU A 335 -4.45 -16.98 -17.84
CA LEU A 335 -3.91 -17.98 -16.91
C LEU A 335 -4.99 -18.86 -16.29
N GLU A 336 -6.27 -18.62 -16.59
CA GLU A 336 -7.35 -19.50 -16.13
C GLU A 336 -7.25 -20.87 -16.82
N THR A 337 -7.19 -21.93 -16.01
CA THR A 337 -7.01 -23.31 -16.49
C THR A 337 -8.26 -24.15 -16.35
N ARG A 338 -9.27 -23.66 -15.63
CA ARG A 338 -10.54 -24.36 -15.40
C ARG A 338 -11.69 -23.55 -15.98
N ARG A 339 -12.34 -24.08 -17.00
CA ARG A 339 -13.59 -23.54 -17.53
C ARG A 339 -14.76 -24.32 -16.92
N GLN A 340 -15.63 -23.64 -16.19
CA GLN A 340 -16.90 -24.19 -15.72
C GLN A 340 -18.04 -23.55 -16.52
N GLU A 341 -19.14 -24.28 -16.70
CA GLU A 341 -20.34 -23.71 -17.29
C GLU A 341 -20.97 -22.72 -16.31
N ALA A 342 -21.01 -21.44 -16.69
CA ALA A 342 -21.72 -20.41 -15.95
C ALA A 342 -23.19 -20.35 -16.42
N HIS A 343 -24.10 -20.04 -15.51
CA HIS A 343 -25.48 -19.70 -15.90
C HIS A 343 -25.62 -18.25 -16.38
N GLU A 344 -24.66 -17.41 -16.00
CA GLU A 344 -24.67 -15.97 -16.23
C GLU A 344 -23.23 -15.46 -16.18
N ILE A 345 -22.88 -14.53 -17.07
CA ILE A 345 -21.58 -13.87 -17.10
C ILE A 345 -21.79 -12.37 -16.97
N GLY A 346 -21.04 -11.75 -16.07
CA GLY A 346 -20.92 -10.30 -15.99
C GLY A 346 -19.78 -9.83 -16.88
N VAL A 347 -20.06 -8.96 -17.84
CA VAL A 347 -19.03 -8.34 -18.67
C VAL A 347 -18.76 -6.95 -18.12
N LEU A 348 -17.67 -6.82 -17.37
CA LEU A 348 -17.17 -5.54 -16.90
C LEU A 348 -16.32 -4.93 -18.02
N VAL A 349 -16.81 -3.86 -18.61
CA VAL A 349 -16.08 -3.08 -19.59
C VAL A 349 -15.33 -1.96 -18.89
N VAL A 350 -14.06 -1.81 -19.19
CA VAL A 350 -13.22 -0.71 -18.72
C VAL A 350 -12.77 0.09 -19.94
N ILE A 351 -13.21 1.34 -20.01
CA ILE A 351 -12.85 2.29 -21.05
C ILE A 351 -11.79 3.21 -20.47
N THR A 352 -10.66 3.38 -21.16
CA THR A 352 -9.59 4.30 -20.76
C THR A 352 -9.38 5.35 -21.84
N ALA A 353 -9.31 6.63 -21.46
CA ALA A 353 -9.09 7.74 -22.39
C ALA A 353 -8.24 8.87 -21.74
N ALA A 354 -7.89 9.89 -22.52
CA ALA A 354 -7.07 11.02 -22.07
C ALA A 354 -7.76 11.89 -20.99
N ASP A 355 -9.09 11.97 -21.00
CA ASP A 355 -9.89 12.70 -20.00
C ASP A 355 -11.21 11.96 -19.68
N GLN A 356 -11.85 12.34 -18.57
CA GLN A 356 -13.06 11.68 -18.07
C GLN A 356 -14.25 11.83 -19.03
N GLN A 357 -14.35 12.97 -19.72
CA GLN A 357 -15.45 13.22 -20.66
C GLN A 357 -15.32 12.31 -21.89
N ALA A 358 -14.12 12.18 -22.44
CA ALA A 358 -13.83 11.26 -23.53
C ALA A 358 -14.12 9.80 -23.15
N ALA A 359 -13.71 9.36 -21.95
CA ALA A 359 -14.01 8.00 -21.47
C ALA A 359 -15.53 7.76 -21.35
N ASN A 360 -16.28 8.77 -20.87
CA ASN A 360 -17.74 8.72 -20.76
C ASN A 360 -18.45 8.70 -22.12
N ASP A 361 -17.99 9.49 -23.08
CA ASP A 361 -18.59 9.55 -24.41
C ASP A 361 -18.39 8.22 -25.16
N ILE A 362 -17.20 7.62 -25.05
CA ILE A 362 -16.92 6.29 -25.60
C ILE A 362 -17.80 5.22 -24.93
N ALA A 363 -17.98 5.27 -23.60
CA ALA A 363 -18.86 4.35 -22.89
C ALA A 363 -20.31 4.45 -23.38
N LYS A 364 -20.82 5.67 -23.59
CA LYS A 364 -22.18 5.91 -24.11
C LYS A 364 -22.35 5.44 -25.55
N LEU A 365 -21.32 5.57 -26.39
CA LEU A 365 -21.32 5.00 -27.74
C LEU A 365 -21.33 3.47 -27.72
N LEU A 366 -20.66 2.85 -26.74
CA LEU A 366 -20.56 1.40 -26.61
C LEU A 366 -21.83 0.76 -26.01
N ASN A 367 -22.56 1.46 -25.14
CA ASN A 367 -23.74 0.94 -24.46
C ASN A 367 -24.80 0.28 -25.38
N PRO A 368 -25.17 0.86 -26.55
CA PRO A 368 -26.06 0.20 -27.50
C PRO A 368 -25.52 -1.14 -28.00
N TYR A 369 -24.21 -1.28 -28.18
CA TYR A 369 -23.59 -2.54 -28.60
C TYR A 369 -23.70 -3.59 -27.47
N LEU A 370 -23.46 -3.20 -26.22
CA LEU A 370 -23.59 -4.09 -25.07
C LEU A 370 -25.01 -4.64 -24.90
N LEU A 371 -26.05 -3.88 -25.27
CA LEU A 371 -27.45 -4.32 -25.19
C LEU A 371 -27.99 -4.98 -26.45
N HIS A 372 -27.45 -4.63 -27.62
CA HIS A 372 -28.11 -4.92 -28.90
C HIS A 372 -27.19 -5.57 -29.95
N TYR A 373 -25.97 -5.97 -29.60
CA TYR A 373 -25.12 -6.70 -30.52
C TYR A 373 -25.54 -8.19 -30.60
N ALA A 374 -26.01 -8.62 -31.77
CA ALA A 374 -26.42 -10.00 -32.02
C ALA A 374 -25.20 -10.92 -32.28
N LEU A 375 -25.29 -12.20 -31.90
CA LEU A 375 -24.22 -13.19 -32.13
C LEU A 375 -24.19 -13.64 -33.61
N THR A 376 -25.33 -13.60 -34.27
CA THR A 376 -25.53 -13.92 -35.69
C THR A 376 -26.41 -12.87 -36.38
N PRO A 377 -26.28 -12.64 -37.70
CA PRO A 377 -27.01 -11.57 -38.38
C PRO A 377 -28.53 -11.67 -38.36
N ASN A 378 -29.08 -12.89 -38.24
CA ASN A 378 -30.51 -13.17 -38.36
C ASN A 378 -30.99 -13.98 -37.15
N GLU A 379 -31.13 -13.35 -35.99
CA GLU A 379 -31.70 -14.00 -34.80
C GLU A 379 -32.57 -13.07 -33.94
N PRO A 380 -33.50 -13.63 -33.15
CA PRO A 380 -34.15 -12.89 -32.07
C PRO A 380 -33.12 -12.51 -30.99
N MET A 381 -33.09 -11.24 -30.61
CA MET A 381 -32.18 -10.74 -29.58
C MET A 381 -32.59 -11.24 -28.18
N PRO A 382 -31.68 -11.79 -27.37
CA PRO A 382 -31.96 -12.02 -25.95
C PRO A 382 -32.01 -10.69 -25.19
N THR A 383 -32.53 -10.72 -23.97
CA THR A 383 -32.43 -9.58 -23.04
C THR A 383 -31.09 -9.61 -22.33
N PHE A 384 -30.27 -8.59 -22.54
CA PHE A 384 -29.14 -8.25 -21.65
C PHE A 384 -29.58 -7.20 -20.65
N ALA A 385 -28.93 -7.20 -19.48
CA ALA A 385 -29.30 -6.30 -18.40
C ALA A 385 -28.11 -5.45 -17.94
N PHE A 386 -28.33 -4.15 -17.86
CA PHE A 386 -27.50 -3.29 -17.03
C PHE A 386 -28.03 -3.34 -15.60
N PRO A 387 -27.18 -3.58 -14.59
CA PRO A 387 -27.59 -3.63 -13.20
C PRO A 387 -27.88 -2.22 -12.62
N PHE A 388 -27.42 -1.16 -13.29
CA PHE A 388 -27.55 0.23 -12.85
C PHE A 388 -28.08 1.14 -13.97
N SER A 389 -28.59 2.31 -13.58
CA SER A 389 -28.96 3.42 -14.47
C SER A 389 -28.48 4.73 -13.83
N PRO A 390 -27.51 5.46 -14.43
CA PRO A 390 -26.84 5.15 -15.70
C PRO A 390 -26.03 3.85 -15.65
N PRO A 391 -25.85 3.15 -16.79
CA PRO A 391 -25.11 1.90 -16.85
C PRO A 391 -23.60 2.08 -16.78
N GLU A 392 -23.09 3.23 -17.22
CA GLU A 392 -21.71 3.64 -17.06
C GLU A 392 -21.47 4.42 -15.75
N MET A 393 -20.30 4.25 -15.17
CA MET A 393 -19.86 4.93 -13.94
C MET A 393 -18.45 5.45 -14.10
N ASP A 394 -18.22 6.69 -13.68
CA ASP A 394 -16.89 7.28 -13.59
C ASP A 394 -16.05 6.48 -12.59
N ARG A 395 -14.94 5.93 -13.04
CA ARG A 395 -13.89 5.44 -12.15
C ARG A 395 -12.94 6.58 -11.73
N GLY A 396 -12.84 7.62 -12.56
CA GLY A 396 -11.94 8.74 -12.36
C GLY A 396 -10.53 8.47 -12.90
N GLY A 397 -9.58 9.28 -12.41
CA GLY A 397 -8.18 9.20 -12.82
C GLY A 397 -7.54 7.84 -12.56
N LEU A 398 -7.06 7.20 -13.63
CA LEU A 398 -6.18 6.05 -13.58
C LEU A 398 -4.77 6.52 -13.24
N HIS A 399 -4.18 5.91 -12.22
CA HIS A 399 -2.79 6.15 -11.87
C HIS A 399 -1.97 4.88 -12.08
N GLU A 400 -0.68 5.04 -12.32
CA GLU A 400 0.29 3.94 -12.40
C GLU A 400 1.53 4.23 -11.55
N PHE A 401 2.18 3.17 -11.06
CA PHE A 401 3.48 3.30 -10.40
C PHE A 401 4.56 3.59 -11.43
N VAL A 402 5.44 4.54 -11.12
CA VAL A 402 6.57 4.94 -11.97
C VAL A 402 7.88 4.47 -11.35
N LEU A 403 8.05 4.60 -10.04
CA LEU A 403 9.31 4.33 -9.36
C LEU A 403 9.22 3.07 -8.49
N ASN A 404 10.07 2.10 -8.80
CA ASN A 404 10.54 1.06 -7.89
C ASN A 404 12.07 1.09 -7.88
N HIS A 405 12.62 2.19 -7.36
CA HIS A 405 14.06 2.49 -7.44
C HIS A 405 14.59 2.84 -6.05
N VAL A 406 15.91 2.86 -5.88
CA VAL A 406 16.55 3.42 -4.69
C VAL A 406 17.37 4.65 -5.05
N MET A 407 17.36 5.64 -4.17
CA MET A 407 18.16 6.86 -4.25
C MET A 407 19.24 6.82 -3.18
N THR A 408 20.49 7.05 -3.59
CA THR A 408 21.62 7.18 -2.66
C THR A 408 21.58 8.54 -1.96
N LEU A 409 21.71 8.54 -0.63
CA LEU A 409 21.80 9.75 0.18
C LEU A 409 23.21 9.88 0.78
N GLU A 410 23.68 11.12 0.97
CA GLU A 410 24.93 11.38 1.69
C GLU A 410 24.73 11.21 3.20
N ARG A 411 23.59 11.69 3.71
CA ARG A 411 23.17 11.51 5.10
C ARG A 411 21.73 10.98 5.15
N PRO A 412 21.39 10.13 6.14
CA PRO A 412 20.05 9.55 6.25
C PRO A 412 18.91 10.57 6.21
N MET A 413 19.12 11.79 6.72
CA MET A 413 18.10 12.83 6.79
C MET A 413 17.97 13.72 5.54
N ASP A 414 18.83 13.59 4.52
CA ASP A 414 18.87 14.56 3.41
C ASP A 414 17.61 14.59 2.51
N ALA A 415 16.76 13.56 2.62
CA ALA A 415 15.49 13.45 1.92
C ALA A 415 14.27 13.78 2.79
N PHE A 416 14.46 14.07 4.07
CA PHE A 416 13.37 14.15 5.05
C PHE A 416 13.38 15.49 5.80
N ALA A 417 12.19 15.97 6.17
CA ALA A 417 12.05 17.14 7.02
C ALA A 417 11.36 16.76 8.34
N LEU A 418 11.96 17.17 9.45
CA LEU A 418 11.41 16.99 10.80
C LEU A 418 10.88 18.33 11.30
N ASN A 419 9.59 18.37 11.64
CA ASN A 419 8.95 19.52 12.26
C ASN A 419 8.40 19.12 13.63
N VAL A 420 8.44 20.05 14.60
CA VAL A 420 7.84 19.85 15.93
C VAL A 420 6.82 20.94 16.17
N VAL A 421 5.62 20.53 16.57
CA VAL A 421 4.50 21.43 16.82
C VAL A 421 3.88 21.10 18.17
N GLU A 422 3.50 22.13 18.90
CA GLU A 422 2.66 21.99 20.09
C GLU A 422 1.19 21.99 19.65
N VAL A 423 0.41 21.05 20.16
CA VAL A 423 -0.99 20.81 19.80
C VAL A 423 -1.83 20.82 21.07
N GLY A 424 -2.94 21.56 21.10
CA GLY A 424 -3.80 21.69 22.27
C GLY A 424 -3.85 23.12 22.79
N THR A 425 -4.52 23.32 23.93
CA THR A 425 -4.65 24.62 24.60
C THR A 425 -3.53 24.91 25.57
#